data_AF-A0A4Q9WC37-F1
#
_entry.id   AF-A0A4Q9WC37-F1
#
_cell.length_a   1.000
_cell.length_b   1.000
_cell.length_c   1.000
_cell.angle_alpha   90.00
_cell.angle_beta   90.00
_cell.angle_gamma   90.00
#
_symmetry.space_group_name_H-M   'P 1'
#
loop_
_entity.id
_entity.type
_entity.pdbx_description
1 polymer ?
#
loop_
_entity_poly.entity_id
_entity_poly.type
_entity_poly.pdbx_seq_one_letter_code
_entity_poly.pdbx_strand_id
1 'polypeptide(L)'
;MKKVFLASSVALMLLTACQNSDSSQQENQKKTSQADNKKDEKHTSKHQTENNEKQNKTSGQQHSDKEDKGQTKSSAAQLSDKTKLALIFYADPKGKYSLTKNEILTGKYKRQGTGDNDVKQIVDFGLVPYENISQAPDGMKFYMVYPDKGSYRTVVGVNDDKIYIGATQSPIRNYQDALKSGDEYDLNKVYTENKNNRSLPEMENKIKITQKDPRMDESDTERKQRELKESGTEMAHARSQLFDQIAQLEGAPANKDYLWDNIKMTKDSWSINYRNQDGEILGTYKLQGKKMIKEDQNGNQVKSAPIKNDSAS
;
A
#
# COMPACT_ATOMS: atom_id res chain seq x y z
N MET A 1 -17.09 36.09 -57.91
CA MET A 1 -16.15 35.65 -56.86
C MET A 1 -16.08 36.72 -55.78
N LYS A 2 -16.77 36.52 -54.65
CA LYS A 2 -16.81 37.44 -53.51
C LYS A 2 -15.86 36.91 -52.44
N LYS A 3 -14.82 37.68 -52.11
CA LYS A 3 -13.83 37.32 -51.07
C LYS A 3 -14.40 37.70 -49.70
N VAL A 4 -14.49 36.71 -48.82
CA VAL A 4 -14.95 36.85 -47.43
C VAL A 4 -13.75 37.21 -46.55
N PHE A 5 -13.95 38.22 -45.71
CA PHE A 5 -13.04 38.68 -44.66
C PHE A 5 -12.86 37.60 -43.57
N LEU A 6 -11.63 37.38 -43.14
CA LEU A 6 -11.30 36.70 -41.88
C LEU A 6 -10.30 37.58 -41.12
N ALA A 7 -10.83 38.36 -40.18
CA ALA A 7 -10.04 39.13 -39.23
C ALA A 7 -9.52 38.19 -38.14
N SER A 8 -8.21 37.94 -38.13
CA SER A 8 -7.51 37.23 -37.06
C SER A 8 -7.33 38.18 -35.88
N SER A 9 -8.03 37.90 -34.78
CA SER A 9 -7.84 38.60 -33.50
C SER A 9 -6.88 37.79 -32.64
N VAL A 10 -5.61 38.18 -32.66
CA VAL A 10 -4.56 37.64 -31.78
C VAL A 10 -4.65 38.41 -30.45
N ALA A 11 -5.14 37.76 -29.41
CA ALA A 11 -5.08 38.27 -28.04
C ALA A 11 -3.82 37.71 -27.36
N LEU A 12 -2.71 38.45 -27.42
CA LEU A 12 -1.56 38.19 -26.56
C LEU A 12 -1.83 38.82 -25.18
N MET A 13 -1.99 37.98 -24.17
CA MET A 13 -1.98 38.41 -22.77
C MET A 13 -0.55 38.80 -22.37
N LEU A 14 -0.40 40.03 -21.88
CA LEU A 14 0.83 40.56 -21.31
C LEU A 14 1.06 39.93 -19.93
N LEU A 15 2.18 39.22 -19.75
CA LEU A 15 2.71 38.84 -18.45
C LEU A 15 3.37 40.07 -17.81
N THR A 16 2.78 40.59 -16.73
CA THR A 16 3.42 41.55 -15.83
C THR A 16 4.16 40.79 -14.74
N ALA A 17 5.49 40.75 -14.83
CA ALA A 17 6.37 40.35 -13.75
C ALA A 17 6.44 41.52 -12.74
N CYS A 18 5.93 41.30 -11.52
CA CYS A 18 6.28 42.16 -10.39
C CYS A 18 7.57 41.63 -9.77
N GLN A 19 8.66 42.30 -10.11
CA GLN A 19 9.93 42.20 -9.40
C GLN A 19 10.14 43.53 -8.68
N ASN A 20 10.22 43.48 -7.35
CA ASN A 20 10.77 44.58 -6.56
C ASN A 20 11.94 44.03 -5.73
N SER A 21 13.13 44.49 -6.09
CA SER A 21 14.29 44.66 -5.23
C SER A 21 14.06 45.87 -4.31
N ASP A 22 14.52 45.88 -3.06
CA ASP A 22 15.89 46.28 -2.78
C ASP A 22 16.35 46.10 -1.32
N SER A 23 17.67 45.96 -1.27
CA SER A 23 18.67 45.86 -0.24
C SER A 23 18.55 46.63 1.09
N SER A 24 19.10 46.03 2.15
CA SER A 24 20.12 46.70 2.96
C SER A 24 21.17 45.68 3.44
N GLN A 25 22.42 45.92 3.04
CA GLN A 25 23.62 45.27 3.56
C GLN A 25 24.11 46.02 4.80
N GLN A 26 24.63 45.30 5.80
CA GLN A 26 25.83 45.74 6.51
C GLN A 26 26.57 44.55 7.12
N GLU A 27 27.84 44.41 6.72
CA GLU A 27 28.83 43.49 7.26
C GLU A 27 29.15 43.77 8.73
N ASN A 28 29.51 42.72 9.48
CA ASN A 28 30.73 42.75 10.28
C ASN A 28 31.18 41.34 10.70
N GLN A 29 32.32 40.90 10.17
CA GLN A 29 33.15 39.86 10.78
C GLN A 29 34.02 40.49 11.87
N LYS A 30 34.06 39.87 13.06
CA LYS A 30 35.29 39.79 13.86
C LYS A 30 35.30 38.57 14.78
N LYS A 31 36.37 37.79 14.65
CA LYS A 31 36.80 36.67 15.52
C LYS A 31 36.99 37.13 16.98
N THR A 32 36.80 36.24 17.95
CA THR A 32 37.87 35.56 18.74
C THR A 32 37.30 34.79 19.94
N SER A 33 37.64 33.49 19.99
CA SER A 33 37.92 32.56 21.10
C SER A 33 37.09 32.52 22.39
N GLN A 34 36.61 31.31 22.75
CA GLN A 34 37.28 30.49 23.77
C GLN A 34 36.81 29.02 23.70
N ALA A 35 37.78 28.12 23.86
CA ALA A 35 37.65 26.67 23.92
C ALA A 35 37.23 26.21 25.34
N ASP A 36 36.66 25.01 25.47
CA ASP A 36 37.41 23.97 26.16
C ASP A 36 36.89 22.52 26.01
N ASN A 37 37.87 21.67 25.73
CA ASN A 37 38.12 20.31 26.24
C ASN A 37 37.53 19.02 25.63
N LYS A 38 38.49 18.30 25.01
CA LYS A 38 38.92 16.89 25.23
C LYS A 38 38.10 15.77 24.58
N LYS A 39 38.69 14.72 24.02
CA LYS A 39 40.09 14.32 23.72
C LYS A 39 39.95 13.03 22.92
N ASP A 40 40.61 12.92 21.77
CA ASP A 40 40.61 11.70 20.97
C ASP A 40 41.99 11.04 20.95
N GLU A 41 41.90 9.72 20.78
CA GLU A 41 42.87 8.78 20.19
C GLU A 41 44.17 8.41 20.91
N LYS A 42 44.37 7.08 20.99
CA LYS A 42 45.65 6.47 20.64
C LYS A 42 45.46 5.08 20.03
N HIS A 43 45.72 4.97 18.72
CA HIS A 43 46.05 3.74 18.01
C HIS A 43 47.47 3.30 18.37
N THR A 44 47.76 2.01 18.58
CA THR A 44 48.63 1.20 17.68
C THR A 44 48.79 -0.27 18.11
N SER A 45 49.13 -1.05 17.08
CA SER A 45 49.11 -2.50 16.88
C SER A 45 50.28 -3.30 17.50
N LYS A 46 50.08 -4.64 17.53
CA LYS A 46 51.02 -5.77 17.35
C LYS A 46 51.90 -6.24 18.51
N HIS A 47 51.69 -7.49 18.95
CA HIS A 47 52.64 -8.60 18.72
C HIS A 47 52.04 -9.99 19.01
N GLN A 48 52.45 -10.99 18.21
CA GLN A 48 52.29 -12.44 18.41
C GLN A 48 53.26 -12.95 19.49
N THR A 49 52.97 -14.11 20.11
CA THR A 49 53.76 -15.38 20.09
C THR A 49 53.13 -16.41 21.06
N GLU A 50 53.47 -17.67 20.82
CA GLU A 50 52.79 -18.95 21.07
C GLU A 50 53.06 -19.62 22.44
N ASN A 51 52.28 -20.70 22.65
CA ASN A 51 52.65 -22.04 23.15
C ASN A 51 52.20 -22.56 24.53
N ASN A 52 51.42 -23.65 24.40
CA ASN A 52 51.53 -24.97 25.03
C ASN A 52 50.76 -25.38 26.30
N GLU A 53 49.92 -26.41 26.02
CA GLU A 53 49.69 -27.66 26.77
C GLU A 53 48.92 -27.66 28.09
N LYS A 54 47.76 -28.34 28.07
CA LYS A 54 47.64 -29.65 28.74
C LYS A 54 46.35 -30.39 28.35
N GLN A 55 46.53 -31.63 27.88
CA GLN A 55 45.51 -32.67 27.82
C GLN A 55 45.03 -33.00 29.24
N ASN A 56 43.73 -33.20 29.41
CA ASN A 56 43.22 -34.23 30.31
C ASN A 56 41.91 -34.79 29.75
N LYS A 57 41.95 -36.08 29.41
CA LYS A 57 40.76 -36.91 29.17
C LYS A 57 40.17 -37.24 30.55
N THR A 58 38.91 -36.91 30.78
CA THR A 58 38.10 -37.65 31.74
C THR A 58 36.67 -37.72 31.24
N SER A 59 36.23 -38.96 31.05
CA SER A 59 34.87 -39.39 30.77
C SER A 59 33.89 -38.84 31.81
N GLY A 60 32.84 -38.17 31.36
CA GLY A 60 31.69 -37.80 32.17
C GLY A 60 30.53 -37.42 31.25
N GLN A 61 29.43 -38.18 31.33
CA GLN A 61 28.22 -38.01 30.53
C GLN A 61 27.77 -36.55 30.48
N GLN A 62 27.77 -35.96 29.29
CA GLN A 62 26.97 -34.79 28.98
C GLN A 62 25.70 -35.24 28.27
N HIS A 63 24.58 -35.08 28.96
CA HIS A 63 23.32 -34.75 28.33
C HIS A 63 23.58 -33.58 27.37
N SER A 64 23.62 -33.83 26.07
CA SER A 64 23.48 -32.77 25.07
C SER A 64 22.00 -32.65 24.74
N ASP A 65 21.42 -31.53 25.11
CA ASP A 65 20.17 -31.03 24.58
C ASP A 65 20.16 -31.27 23.06
N LYS A 66 19.20 -32.06 22.60
CA LYS A 66 18.83 -32.08 21.19
C LYS A 66 18.23 -30.70 20.91
N GLU A 67 19.06 -29.80 20.41
CA GLU A 67 18.58 -28.71 19.58
C GLU A 67 17.73 -29.32 18.48
N ASP A 68 16.43 -29.04 18.57
CA ASP A 68 15.42 -29.37 17.57
C ASP A 68 15.74 -28.60 16.27
N LYS A 69 16.70 -29.12 15.50
CA LYS A 69 16.94 -28.72 14.11
C LYS A 69 15.88 -29.37 13.23
N GLY A 70 14.69 -28.78 13.26
CA GLY A 70 13.52 -29.28 12.54
C GLY A 70 12.56 -28.20 12.03
N GLN A 71 12.91 -26.91 12.05
CA GLN A 71 12.17 -25.93 11.26
C GLN A 71 12.76 -25.86 9.86
N THR A 72 12.20 -26.66 8.95
CA THR A 72 12.32 -26.42 7.50
C THR A 72 11.95 -24.96 7.26
N LYS A 73 12.93 -24.11 6.95
CA LYS A 73 12.65 -22.75 6.47
C LYS A 73 11.79 -22.92 5.22
N SER A 74 10.48 -22.66 5.33
CA SER A 74 9.59 -22.73 4.17
C SER A 74 10.10 -21.70 3.16
N SER A 75 10.62 -22.18 2.03
CA SER A 75 11.11 -21.32 0.96
C SER A 75 9.91 -20.63 0.30
N ALA A 76 10.01 -19.32 0.06
CA ALA A 76 8.97 -18.56 -0.63
C ALA A 76 8.76 -19.04 -2.08
N ALA A 77 9.73 -19.77 -2.64
CA ALA A 77 9.60 -20.47 -3.93
C ALA A 77 8.42 -21.46 -3.96
N GLN A 78 8.10 -22.09 -2.83
CA GLN A 78 7.02 -23.08 -2.73
C GLN A 78 5.62 -22.47 -2.56
N LEU A 79 5.53 -21.14 -2.43
CA LEU A 79 4.24 -20.45 -2.29
C LEU A 79 3.44 -20.54 -3.59
N SER A 80 2.11 -20.49 -3.46
CA SER A 80 1.23 -20.38 -4.62
C SER A 80 1.47 -19.07 -5.36
N ASP A 81 1.25 -19.05 -6.69
CA ASP A 81 1.34 -17.83 -7.48
C ASP A 81 0.47 -16.70 -6.89
N LYS A 82 -0.71 -17.04 -6.35
CA LYS A 82 -1.63 -16.07 -5.75
C LYS A 82 -1.05 -15.45 -4.47
N THR A 83 -0.40 -16.24 -3.63
CA THR A 83 0.31 -15.75 -2.44
C THR A 83 1.50 -14.89 -2.84
N LYS A 84 2.28 -15.31 -3.85
CA LYS A 84 3.41 -14.53 -4.37
C LYS A 84 2.96 -13.18 -4.92
N LEU A 85 1.84 -13.14 -5.67
CA LEU A 85 1.20 -11.92 -6.16
C LEU A 85 0.68 -11.02 -5.03
N ALA A 86 0.12 -11.60 -3.96
CA ALA A 86 -0.32 -10.84 -2.79
C ALA A 86 0.85 -10.12 -2.10
N LEU A 87 2.01 -10.78 -1.98
CA LEU A 87 3.22 -10.24 -1.37
C LEU A 87 3.79 -9.03 -2.11
N ILE A 88 3.50 -8.87 -3.40
CA ILE A 88 3.93 -7.69 -4.18
C ILE A 88 3.46 -6.39 -3.52
N PHE A 89 2.23 -6.38 -3.01
CA PHE A 89 1.62 -5.20 -2.38
C PHE A 89 2.15 -4.94 -0.95
N TYR A 90 2.96 -5.83 -0.40
CA TYR A 90 3.73 -5.62 0.83
C TYR A 90 5.12 -5.05 0.55
N ALA A 91 5.65 -5.20 -0.67
CA ALA A 91 6.97 -4.72 -1.04
C ALA A 91 7.03 -3.19 -1.24
N ASP A 92 5.92 -2.56 -1.62
CA ASP A 92 5.79 -1.10 -1.78
C ASP A 92 4.72 -0.51 -0.82
N PRO A 93 5.00 -0.45 0.50
CA PRO A 93 4.02 0.01 1.49
C PRO A 93 3.66 1.50 1.33
N LYS A 94 4.50 2.29 0.64
CA LYS A 94 4.25 3.71 0.37
C LYS A 94 3.44 3.93 -0.92
N GLY A 95 3.27 2.90 -1.74
CA GLY A 95 2.49 2.97 -2.98
C GLY A 95 3.10 3.94 -3.98
N LYS A 96 4.41 3.85 -4.18
CA LYS A 96 5.18 4.60 -5.17
C LYS A 96 4.74 4.23 -6.59
N TYR A 97 4.47 2.97 -6.84
CA TYR A 97 4.20 2.45 -8.18
C TYR A 97 2.78 1.90 -8.38
N SER A 98 2.07 1.63 -7.29
CA SER A 98 0.72 1.05 -7.32
C SER A 98 -0.10 1.38 -6.08
N LEU A 99 -1.30 0.81 -6.03
CA LEU A 99 -2.11 0.71 -4.82
C LEU A 99 -1.30 0.01 -3.72
N THR A 100 -1.37 0.54 -2.51
CA THR A 100 -0.80 -0.11 -1.33
C THR A 100 -1.67 -1.28 -0.90
N LYS A 101 -1.10 -2.23 -0.15
CA LYS A 101 -1.87 -3.24 0.59
C LYS A 101 -3.07 -2.64 1.32
N ASN A 102 -2.86 -1.57 2.08
CA ASN A 102 -3.92 -0.98 2.91
C ASN A 102 -5.05 -0.37 2.07
N GLU A 103 -4.73 0.23 0.92
CA GLU A 103 -5.72 0.72 -0.04
C GLU A 103 -6.56 -0.44 -0.61
N ILE A 104 -5.93 -1.57 -0.94
CA ILE A 104 -6.61 -2.75 -1.48
C ILE A 104 -7.47 -3.46 -0.40
N LEU A 105 -6.96 -3.57 0.83
CA LEU A 105 -7.68 -4.16 1.96
C LEU A 105 -8.92 -3.34 2.30
N THR A 106 -8.75 -2.03 2.48
CA THR A 106 -9.85 -1.11 2.83
C THR A 106 -10.80 -0.83 1.67
N GLY A 107 -10.36 -1.07 0.44
CA GLY A 107 -11.15 -0.85 -0.77
C GLY A 107 -11.24 0.62 -1.17
N LYS A 108 -10.35 1.48 -0.68
CA LYS A 108 -10.32 2.90 -1.06
C LYS A 108 -8.89 3.36 -1.24
N TYR A 109 -8.68 4.26 -2.18
CA TYR A 109 -7.34 4.72 -2.53
C TYR A 109 -7.35 6.18 -2.89
N LYS A 110 -6.19 6.82 -2.72
CA LYS A 110 -5.99 8.21 -3.10
C LYS A 110 -5.40 8.23 -4.51
N ARG A 111 -6.15 8.76 -5.48
CA ARG A 111 -5.67 8.85 -6.86
C ARG A 111 -4.57 9.91 -6.96
N GLN A 112 -3.49 9.60 -7.69
CA GLN A 112 -2.38 10.51 -7.95
C GLN A 112 -2.64 11.28 -9.27
N GLY A 113 -2.66 12.62 -9.25
CA GLY A 113 -2.94 13.46 -10.42
C GLY A 113 -2.94 14.97 -10.12
N THR A 114 -3.22 15.81 -11.14
CA THR A 114 -3.11 17.29 -11.09
C THR A 114 -4.33 18.02 -10.51
N GLY A 115 -5.16 17.34 -9.72
CA GLY A 115 -6.31 17.92 -9.01
C GLY A 115 -6.31 17.52 -7.55
N ASP A 116 -7.37 17.88 -6.81
CA ASP A 116 -7.56 17.40 -5.45
C ASP A 116 -7.38 15.87 -5.42
N ASN A 117 -6.73 15.44 -4.34
CA ASN A 117 -6.40 14.05 -4.09
C ASN A 117 -7.66 13.25 -3.78
N ASP A 118 -8.49 13.03 -4.79
CA ASP A 118 -9.77 12.36 -4.67
C ASP A 118 -9.56 10.96 -4.10
N VAL A 119 -10.20 10.71 -2.97
CA VAL A 119 -10.36 9.35 -2.44
C VAL A 119 -11.38 8.64 -3.33
N LYS A 120 -10.94 7.59 -4.02
CA LYS A 120 -11.80 6.72 -4.84
C LYS A 120 -12.08 5.41 -4.10
N GLN A 121 -13.24 4.84 -4.37
CA GLN A 121 -13.60 3.48 -3.98
C GLN A 121 -13.08 2.51 -5.04
N ILE A 122 -12.50 1.39 -4.62
CA ILE A 122 -12.16 0.27 -5.48
C ILE A 122 -13.43 -0.54 -5.72
N VAL A 123 -14.03 -0.40 -6.91
CA VAL A 123 -15.19 -1.18 -7.32
C VAL A 123 -14.76 -2.57 -7.77
N ASP A 124 -13.75 -2.61 -8.63
CA ASP A 124 -13.14 -3.83 -9.14
C ASP A 124 -11.63 -3.76 -8.91
N PHE A 125 -11.03 -4.86 -8.49
CA PHE A 125 -9.58 -5.02 -8.36
C PHE A 125 -9.17 -6.33 -8.99
N GLY A 126 -8.12 -6.28 -9.81
CA GLY A 126 -7.67 -7.44 -10.55
C GLY A 126 -6.30 -7.25 -11.18
N LEU A 127 -5.74 -8.38 -11.60
CA LEU A 127 -4.48 -8.49 -12.29
C LEU A 127 -4.75 -9.09 -13.67
N VAL A 128 -4.32 -8.40 -14.72
CA VAL A 128 -4.48 -8.86 -16.11
C VAL A 128 -3.13 -9.38 -16.58
N PRO A 129 -3.01 -10.61 -17.13
CA PRO A 129 -1.77 -11.10 -17.70
C PRO A 129 -1.16 -10.07 -18.67
N TYR A 130 0.14 -9.81 -18.50
CA TYR A 130 0.92 -8.93 -19.35
C TYR A 130 1.85 -9.75 -20.23
N GLU A 131 2.29 -9.17 -21.34
CA GLU A 131 3.27 -9.80 -22.21
C GLU A 131 4.57 -10.11 -21.47
N ASN A 132 5.28 -11.15 -21.91
CA ASN A 132 6.58 -11.47 -21.36
C ASN A 132 7.56 -10.33 -21.68
N ILE A 133 8.33 -9.92 -20.67
CA ILE A 133 9.35 -8.90 -20.82
C ILE A 133 10.68 -9.59 -21.10
N SER A 134 11.32 -9.21 -22.20
CA SER A 134 12.61 -9.80 -22.59
C SER A 134 13.69 -9.54 -21.55
N GLN A 135 14.60 -10.50 -21.36
CA GLN A 135 15.70 -10.44 -20.39
C GLN A 135 15.25 -10.34 -18.91
N ALA A 136 13.99 -10.65 -18.61
CA ALA A 136 13.53 -10.80 -17.24
C ALA A 136 14.14 -12.06 -16.58
N PRO A 137 14.18 -12.13 -15.23
CA PRO A 137 14.54 -13.35 -14.53
C PRO A 137 13.73 -14.55 -15.01
N ASP A 138 14.38 -15.71 -15.07
CA ASP A 138 13.76 -16.92 -15.58
C ASP A 138 12.45 -17.24 -14.87
N GLY A 139 11.44 -17.62 -15.66
CA GLY A 139 10.11 -17.98 -15.16
C GLY A 139 9.26 -16.81 -14.65
N MET A 140 9.71 -15.55 -14.78
CA MET A 140 8.92 -14.41 -14.31
C MET A 140 7.66 -14.19 -15.15
N LYS A 141 6.51 -14.19 -14.46
CA LYS A 141 5.19 -13.89 -15.03
C LYS A 141 4.81 -12.46 -14.70
N PHE A 142 4.31 -11.73 -15.69
CA PHE A 142 3.94 -10.32 -15.55
C PHE A 142 2.44 -10.10 -15.61
N TYR A 143 1.97 -9.07 -14.89
CA TYR A 143 0.58 -8.67 -14.84
C TYR A 143 0.46 -7.14 -14.79
N MET A 144 -0.56 -6.60 -15.43
CA MET A 144 -1.02 -5.23 -15.19
C MET A 144 -1.98 -5.22 -14.00
N VAL A 145 -1.82 -4.25 -13.09
CA VAL A 145 -2.72 -4.06 -11.95
C VAL A 145 -3.84 -3.10 -12.33
N TYR A 146 -5.06 -3.44 -11.93
CA TYR A 146 -6.25 -2.59 -12.06
C TYR A 146 -6.91 -2.40 -10.67
N PRO A 147 -7.38 -1.18 -10.32
CA PRO A 147 -7.32 0.06 -11.10
C PRO A 147 -5.96 0.75 -11.05
N ASP A 148 -5.76 1.68 -11.99
CA ASP A 148 -4.59 2.55 -12.00
C ASP A 148 -4.67 3.57 -10.85
N LYS A 149 -3.58 3.69 -10.09
CA LYS A 149 -3.48 4.68 -9.00
C LYS A 149 -3.28 6.10 -9.52
N GLY A 150 -2.65 6.27 -10.67
CA GLY A 150 -2.38 7.57 -11.27
C GLY A 150 -2.42 7.55 -12.78
N SER A 151 -1.84 8.58 -13.41
CA SER A 151 -1.72 8.67 -14.87
C SER A 151 -0.59 7.78 -15.41
N TYR A 152 -0.55 6.51 -14.98
CA TYR A 152 0.40 5.48 -15.38
C TYR A 152 -0.26 4.11 -15.22
N ARG A 153 0.28 3.10 -15.90
CA ARG A 153 -0.08 1.70 -15.67
C ARG A 153 0.89 1.09 -14.67
N THR A 154 0.39 0.29 -13.74
CA THR A 154 1.27 -0.55 -12.91
C THR A 154 1.50 -1.88 -13.60
N VAL A 155 2.76 -2.30 -13.71
CA VAL A 155 3.15 -3.67 -14.09
C VAL A 155 3.82 -4.32 -12.89
N VAL A 156 3.39 -5.53 -12.56
CA VAL A 156 3.98 -6.37 -11.52
C VAL A 156 4.50 -7.67 -12.12
N GLY A 157 5.55 -8.23 -11.53
CA GLY A 157 6.17 -9.47 -11.98
C GLY A 157 6.51 -10.38 -10.81
N VAL A 158 6.42 -11.69 -11.00
CA VAL A 158 6.81 -12.65 -9.97
C VAL A 158 7.35 -13.96 -10.54
N ASN A 159 8.39 -14.49 -9.90
CA ASN A 159 8.87 -15.87 -10.07
C ASN A 159 9.13 -16.50 -8.70
N ASP A 160 9.97 -17.53 -8.64
CA ASP A 160 10.24 -18.27 -7.41
C ASP A 160 11.14 -17.53 -6.39
N ASP A 161 11.86 -16.49 -6.83
CA ASP A 161 12.86 -15.80 -6.01
C ASP A 161 12.64 -14.28 -5.93
N LYS A 162 11.90 -13.70 -6.88
CA LYS A 162 11.86 -12.27 -7.10
C LYS A 162 10.44 -11.75 -7.35
N ILE A 163 10.21 -10.55 -6.86
CA ILE A 163 9.05 -9.71 -7.18
C ILE A 163 9.54 -8.47 -7.93
N TYR A 164 8.78 -8.03 -8.91
CA TYR A 164 8.92 -6.74 -9.56
C TYR A 164 7.63 -5.93 -9.40
N ILE A 165 7.76 -4.63 -9.16
CA ILE A 165 6.65 -3.68 -9.19
C ILE A 165 7.13 -2.36 -9.81
N GLY A 166 6.44 -1.88 -10.82
CA GLY A 166 6.78 -0.62 -11.48
C GLY A 166 5.58 0.10 -12.07
N ALA A 167 5.78 1.38 -12.35
CA ALA A 167 4.82 2.25 -13.01
C ALA A 167 5.37 2.64 -14.38
N THR A 168 4.54 2.57 -15.42
CA THR A 168 4.95 2.95 -16.77
C THR A 168 3.88 3.74 -17.52
N GLN A 169 4.33 4.65 -18.38
CA GLN A 169 3.51 5.36 -19.37
C GLN A 169 3.85 4.92 -20.80
N SER A 170 4.83 4.05 -20.99
CA SER A 170 5.31 3.59 -22.30
C SER A 170 5.51 2.08 -22.31
N PRO A 171 5.50 1.43 -23.48
CA PRO A 171 5.81 0.01 -23.57
C PRO A 171 7.17 -0.33 -22.96
N ILE A 172 7.25 -1.43 -22.21
CA ILE A 172 8.49 -1.94 -21.61
C ILE A 172 9.18 -2.85 -22.62
N ARG A 173 10.35 -2.46 -23.14
CA ARG A 173 11.02 -3.22 -24.21
C ARG A 173 11.78 -4.43 -23.67
N ASN A 174 12.40 -4.28 -22.50
CA ASN A 174 13.15 -5.31 -21.81
C ASN A 174 13.17 -5.04 -20.30
N TYR A 175 13.73 -5.98 -19.54
CA TYR A 175 13.72 -5.89 -18.09
C TYR A 175 14.58 -4.74 -17.54
N GLN A 176 15.68 -4.39 -18.22
CA GLN A 176 16.49 -3.22 -17.84
C GLN A 176 15.72 -1.91 -17.98
N ASP A 177 14.84 -1.81 -18.98
CA ASP A 177 13.92 -0.67 -19.12
C ASP A 177 12.86 -0.67 -18.03
N ALA A 178 12.37 -1.85 -17.61
CA ALA A 178 11.42 -1.99 -16.50
C ALA A 178 12.00 -1.42 -15.19
N LEU A 179 13.26 -1.75 -14.88
CA LEU A 179 13.96 -1.30 -13.68
C LEU A 179 14.24 0.22 -13.64
N LYS A 180 14.04 0.95 -14.74
CA LYS A 180 14.13 2.44 -14.73
C LYS A 180 12.91 3.08 -14.07
N SER A 181 11.79 2.38 -14.01
CA SER A 181 10.52 2.90 -13.48
C SER A 181 9.81 1.93 -12.53
N GLY A 182 10.57 0.98 -11.99
CA GLY A 182 10.12 -0.01 -11.02
C GLY A 182 11.28 -0.55 -10.20
N ASP A 183 10.95 -1.24 -9.12
CA ASP A 183 11.92 -1.87 -8.23
C ASP A 183 11.74 -3.39 -8.23
N GLU A 184 12.85 -4.09 -8.04
CA GLU A 184 12.91 -5.55 -7.83
C GLU A 184 13.19 -5.85 -6.36
N TYR A 185 12.52 -6.87 -5.83
CA TYR A 185 12.60 -7.29 -4.44
C TYR A 185 12.83 -8.80 -4.34
N ASP A 186 13.61 -9.21 -3.33
CA ASP A 186 13.77 -10.62 -2.97
C ASP A 186 12.47 -11.15 -2.33
N LEU A 187 11.87 -12.16 -2.94
CA LEU A 187 10.59 -12.74 -2.50
C LEU A 187 10.71 -13.39 -1.12
N ASN A 188 11.84 -14.05 -0.81
CA ASN A 188 12.05 -14.70 0.49
C ASN A 188 12.10 -13.68 1.63
N LYS A 189 12.75 -12.53 1.40
CA LYS A 189 12.79 -11.43 2.36
C LYS A 189 11.39 -10.87 2.59
N VAL A 190 10.68 -10.50 1.53
CA VAL A 190 9.31 -9.95 1.63
C VAL A 190 8.39 -10.94 2.34
N TYR A 191 8.46 -12.23 2.01
CA TYR A 191 7.68 -13.27 2.70
C TYR A 191 8.07 -13.39 4.18
N THR A 192 9.36 -13.47 4.51
CA THR A 192 9.81 -13.64 5.90
C THR A 192 9.35 -12.50 6.80
N GLU A 193 9.38 -11.27 6.29
CA GLU A 193 8.94 -10.07 7.01
C GLU A 193 7.40 -10.04 7.20
N ASN A 194 6.64 -10.69 6.32
CA ASN A 194 5.17 -10.51 6.27
C ASN A 194 4.35 -11.79 6.50
N LYS A 195 4.96 -12.97 6.60
CA LYS A 195 4.26 -14.27 6.71
C LYS A 195 3.34 -14.40 7.92
N ASN A 196 3.61 -13.64 8.98
CA ASN A 196 2.82 -13.64 10.21
C ASN A 196 1.72 -12.57 10.21
N ASN A 197 1.65 -11.73 9.17
CA ASN A 197 0.61 -10.71 9.09
C ASN A 197 -0.74 -11.39 8.79
N ARG A 198 -1.73 -11.21 9.67
CA ARG A 198 -3.06 -11.82 9.52
C ARG A 198 -3.84 -11.29 8.32
N SER A 199 -3.42 -10.17 7.72
CA SER A 199 -4.00 -9.66 6.49
C SER A 199 -3.48 -10.38 5.23
N LEU A 200 -2.43 -11.21 5.30
CA LEU A 200 -1.88 -11.87 4.11
C LEU A 200 -2.89 -12.83 3.45
N PRO A 201 -3.58 -13.72 4.19
CA PRO A 201 -4.63 -14.56 3.60
C PRO A 201 -5.80 -13.76 3.00
N GLU A 202 -6.18 -12.64 3.63
CA GLU A 202 -7.22 -11.75 3.08
C GLU A 202 -6.76 -11.08 1.78
N MET A 203 -5.51 -10.60 1.77
CA MET A 203 -4.89 -9.99 0.60
C MET A 203 -4.80 -11.00 -0.55
N GLU A 204 -4.38 -12.23 -0.26
CA GLU A 204 -4.40 -13.34 -1.21
C GLU A 204 -5.81 -13.50 -1.79
N ASN A 205 -6.84 -13.63 -0.96
CA ASN A 205 -8.22 -13.79 -1.43
C ASN A 205 -8.71 -12.65 -2.34
N LYS A 206 -8.20 -11.42 -2.15
CA LYS A 206 -8.50 -10.27 -3.01
C LYS A 206 -7.79 -10.32 -4.37
N ILE A 207 -6.69 -11.06 -4.53
CA ILE A 207 -6.04 -11.26 -5.83
C ILE A 207 -7.00 -12.02 -6.77
N LYS A 208 -7.37 -11.36 -7.86
CA LYS A 208 -8.16 -11.92 -8.95
C LYS A 208 -7.39 -11.75 -10.24
N ILE A 209 -7.07 -12.84 -10.93
CA ILE A 209 -6.48 -12.78 -12.26
C ILE A 209 -7.63 -12.77 -13.27
N THR A 210 -7.74 -11.72 -14.07
CA THR A 210 -8.78 -11.55 -15.10
C THR A 210 -8.16 -11.56 -16.49
N GLN A 211 -8.91 -11.98 -17.51
CA GLN A 211 -8.38 -12.07 -18.88
C GLN A 211 -8.18 -10.70 -19.54
N LYS A 212 -8.96 -9.70 -19.11
CA LYS A 212 -8.88 -8.32 -19.60
C LYS A 212 -9.19 -7.34 -18.47
N ASP A 213 -8.83 -6.09 -18.70
CA ASP A 213 -9.22 -4.97 -17.84
C ASP A 213 -10.77 -4.88 -17.85
N PRO A 214 -11.43 -4.82 -16.69
CA PRO A 214 -12.89 -4.76 -16.63
C PRO A 214 -13.48 -3.52 -17.33
N ARG A 215 -12.66 -2.48 -17.55
CA ARG A 215 -13.04 -1.29 -18.32
C ARG A 215 -13.07 -1.51 -19.82
N MET A 216 -12.50 -2.61 -20.32
CA MET A 216 -12.53 -2.92 -21.75
C MET A 216 -13.94 -3.35 -22.17
N ASP A 217 -14.42 -2.71 -23.23
CA ASP A 217 -15.71 -2.95 -23.88
C ASP A 217 -16.94 -2.46 -23.12
N GLU A 218 -16.77 -1.62 -22.10
CA GLU A 218 -17.89 -1.02 -21.39
C GLU A 218 -18.61 0.02 -22.23
N SER A 219 -19.94 0.00 -22.14
CA SER A 219 -20.77 1.08 -22.64
C SER A 219 -20.57 2.36 -21.81
N ASP A 220 -20.94 3.50 -22.40
CA ASP A 220 -20.92 4.79 -21.68
C ASP A 220 -21.79 4.77 -20.41
N THR A 221 -22.88 4.02 -20.41
CA THR A 221 -23.76 3.88 -19.25
C THR A 221 -23.05 3.11 -18.13
N GLU A 222 -22.44 1.98 -18.43
CA GLU A 222 -21.70 1.16 -17.46
C GLU A 222 -20.52 1.94 -16.86
N ARG A 223 -19.78 2.65 -17.70
CA ARG A 223 -18.69 3.53 -17.28
C ARG A 223 -19.15 4.60 -16.29
N LYS A 224 -20.22 5.34 -16.61
CA LYS A 224 -20.77 6.38 -15.72
C LYS A 224 -21.25 5.80 -14.39
N GLN A 225 -21.88 4.62 -14.41
CA GLN A 225 -22.33 3.94 -13.20
C GLN A 225 -21.16 3.51 -12.32
N ARG A 226 -20.07 3.02 -12.90
CA ARG A 226 -18.85 2.73 -12.13
C ARG A 226 -18.20 3.99 -11.60
N GLU A 227 -18.03 5.03 -12.41
CA GLU A 227 -17.43 6.31 -11.97
C GLU A 227 -18.20 6.91 -10.77
N LEU A 228 -19.53 6.76 -10.76
CA LEU A 228 -20.39 7.17 -9.65
C LEU A 228 -20.20 6.31 -8.39
N LYS A 229 -19.97 5.00 -8.53
CA LYS A 229 -19.61 4.13 -7.40
C LYS A 229 -18.19 4.42 -6.88
N GLU A 230 -17.24 4.63 -7.78
CA GLU A 230 -15.84 4.97 -7.48
C GLU A 230 -15.74 6.32 -6.76
N SER A 231 -16.61 7.30 -7.05
CA SER A 231 -16.62 8.58 -6.33
C SER A 231 -17.04 8.43 -4.85
N GLY A 232 -17.76 7.36 -4.51
CA GLY A 232 -18.31 7.13 -3.18
C GLY A 232 -19.46 8.07 -2.80
N THR A 233 -19.96 8.89 -3.72
CA THR A 233 -21.01 9.89 -3.44
C THR A 233 -22.36 9.27 -3.15
N GLU A 234 -22.70 8.14 -3.78
CA GLU A 234 -23.99 7.45 -3.58
C GLU A 234 -24.22 7.07 -2.12
N MET A 235 -23.15 6.78 -1.37
CA MET A 235 -23.21 6.26 -0.01
C MET A 235 -22.76 7.27 1.05
N ALA A 236 -22.52 8.53 0.68
CA ALA A 236 -21.98 9.53 1.59
C ALA A 236 -22.88 9.79 2.81
N HIS A 237 -24.20 9.89 2.59
CA HIS A 237 -25.16 10.11 3.67
C HIS A 237 -25.27 8.89 4.59
N ALA A 238 -25.45 7.70 4.04
CA ALA A 238 -25.51 6.44 4.80
C ALA A 238 -24.21 6.19 5.59
N ARG A 239 -23.04 6.55 5.03
CA ARG A 239 -21.75 6.46 5.71
C ARG A 239 -21.69 7.38 6.91
N SER A 240 -22.14 8.63 6.76
CA SER A 240 -22.16 9.61 7.86
C SER A 240 -23.06 9.13 9.00
N GLN A 241 -24.28 8.70 8.68
CA GLN A 241 -25.22 8.13 9.66
C GLN A 241 -24.64 6.91 10.38
N LEU A 242 -23.96 6.01 9.66
CA LEU A 242 -23.30 4.86 10.27
C LEU A 242 -22.23 5.28 11.28
N PHE A 243 -21.38 6.25 10.94
CA PHE A 243 -20.35 6.73 11.85
C PHE A 243 -20.93 7.44 13.07
N ASP A 244 -22.05 8.14 12.94
CA ASP A 244 -22.79 8.71 14.08
C ASP A 244 -23.32 7.62 15.01
N GLN A 245 -23.88 6.54 14.45
CA GLN A 245 -24.35 5.39 15.23
C GLN A 245 -23.19 4.66 15.93
N ILE A 246 -22.04 4.51 15.25
CA ILE A 246 -20.82 3.96 15.86
C ILE A 246 -20.40 4.87 17.03
N ALA A 247 -20.42 6.19 16.85
CA ALA A 247 -20.05 7.11 17.91
C ALA A 247 -20.99 7.04 19.11
N GLN A 248 -22.31 6.90 18.89
CA GLN A 248 -23.29 6.65 19.94
C GLN A 248 -23.04 5.33 20.67
N LEU A 249 -22.76 4.26 19.93
CA LEU A 249 -22.43 2.96 20.51
C LEU A 249 -21.17 3.06 21.36
N GLU A 250 -20.12 3.72 20.89
CA GLU A 250 -18.85 3.86 21.61
C GLU A 250 -18.91 4.87 22.77
N GLY A 251 -19.80 5.85 22.70
CA GLY A 251 -19.83 7.00 23.62
C GLY A 251 -18.76 8.05 23.29
N ALA A 252 -18.13 7.96 22.12
CA ALA A 252 -17.09 8.86 21.64
C ALA A 252 -17.04 8.84 20.10
N PRO A 253 -16.52 9.89 19.44
CA PRO A 253 -16.34 9.88 17.98
C PRO A 253 -15.49 8.68 17.50
N ALA A 254 -15.75 8.24 16.27
CA ALA A 254 -14.98 7.16 15.66
C ALA A 254 -13.48 7.49 15.63
N ASN A 255 -12.64 6.52 16.02
CA ASN A 255 -11.20 6.71 16.06
C ASN A 255 -10.64 6.96 14.66
N LYS A 256 -9.95 8.09 14.49
CA LYS A 256 -9.34 8.53 13.22
C LYS A 256 -8.02 7.81 12.92
N ASP A 257 -7.40 7.19 13.92
CA ASP A 257 -6.15 6.45 13.77
C ASP A 257 -6.36 5.04 13.20
N TYR A 258 -7.61 4.60 13.08
CA TYR A 258 -7.93 3.33 12.43
C TYR A 258 -8.04 3.48 10.92
N LEU A 259 -7.62 2.41 10.23
CA LEU A 259 -7.97 2.23 8.83
C LEU A 259 -9.38 1.62 8.77
N TRP A 260 -10.32 2.37 8.23
CA TRP A 260 -11.70 1.94 8.07
C TRP A 260 -11.93 1.35 6.68
N ASP A 261 -12.51 0.15 6.60
CA ASP A 261 -12.93 -0.44 5.33
C ASP A 261 -14.05 0.37 4.66
N ASN A 262 -14.28 0.12 3.38
CA ASN A 262 -15.55 0.45 2.77
C ASN A 262 -16.67 -0.35 3.43
N ILE A 263 -17.83 0.29 3.53
CA ILE A 263 -19.03 -0.34 4.09
C ILE A 263 -19.51 -1.40 3.11
N LYS A 264 -19.64 -2.63 3.59
CA LYS A 264 -20.30 -3.71 2.86
C LYS A 264 -21.79 -3.60 3.14
N MET A 265 -22.57 -3.17 2.15
CA MET A 265 -24.02 -3.00 2.27
C MET A 265 -24.76 -4.05 1.44
N THR A 266 -25.83 -4.57 2.02
CA THR A 266 -26.87 -5.36 1.35
C THR A 266 -28.21 -4.69 1.58
N LYS A 267 -29.30 -5.23 1.02
CA LYS A 267 -30.64 -4.65 1.21
C LYS A 267 -31.03 -4.49 2.69
N ASP A 268 -30.64 -5.45 3.52
CA ASP A 268 -31.13 -5.56 4.91
C ASP A 268 -30.01 -5.62 5.97
N SER A 269 -28.73 -5.49 5.57
CA SER A 269 -27.60 -5.58 6.48
C SER A 269 -26.41 -4.78 5.98
N TRP A 270 -25.56 -4.35 6.92
CA TRP A 270 -24.29 -3.73 6.63
C TRP A 270 -23.21 -4.22 7.58
N SER A 271 -21.96 -4.12 7.14
CA SER A 271 -20.79 -4.32 7.99
C SER A 271 -19.62 -3.41 7.59
N ILE A 272 -18.79 -3.06 8.57
CA ILE A 272 -17.55 -2.30 8.37
C ILE A 272 -16.48 -2.80 9.35
N ASN A 273 -15.28 -3.03 8.85
CA ASN A 273 -14.13 -3.36 9.69
C ASN A 273 -13.33 -2.09 10.01
N TYR A 274 -12.68 -2.11 11.16
CA TYR A 274 -11.60 -1.18 11.49
C TYR A 274 -10.30 -1.97 11.72
N ARG A 275 -9.20 -1.39 11.27
CA ARG A 275 -7.89 -2.05 11.23
C ARG A 275 -6.81 -1.19 11.86
N ASN A 276 -5.71 -1.83 12.22
CA ASN A 276 -4.46 -1.16 12.53
C ASN A 276 -3.74 -0.70 11.24
N GLN A 277 -2.61 -0.01 11.40
CA GLN A 277 -1.82 0.50 10.28
C GLN A 277 -1.11 -0.61 9.47
N ASP A 278 -1.00 -1.81 10.02
CA ASP A 278 -0.51 -3.00 9.32
C ASP A 278 -1.57 -3.71 8.47
N GLY A 279 -2.80 -3.19 8.45
CA GLY A 279 -3.92 -3.75 7.70
C GLY A 279 -4.65 -4.90 8.39
N GLU A 280 -4.31 -5.23 9.63
CA GLU A 280 -4.99 -6.28 10.40
C GLU A 280 -6.31 -5.80 10.98
N ILE A 281 -7.35 -6.62 10.85
CA ILE A 281 -8.66 -6.35 11.44
C ILE A 281 -8.56 -6.39 12.96
N LEU A 282 -8.95 -5.28 13.60
CA LEU A 282 -9.08 -5.18 15.06
C LEU A 282 -10.50 -5.50 15.53
N GLY A 283 -11.47 -5.28 14.65
CA GLY A 283 -12.85 -5.69 14.87
C GLY A 283 -13.79 -5.23 13.77
N THR A 284 -15.06 -5.54 13.96
CA THR A 284 -16.11 -5.33 12.97
C THR A 284 -17.35 -4.74 13.63
N TYR A 285 -17.96 -3.75 13.01
CA TYR A 285 -19.32 -3.34 13.30
C TYR A 285 -20.24 -3.94 12.25
N LYS A 286 -21.39 -4.47 12.67
CA LYS A 286 -22.39 -5.02 11.74
C LYS A 286 -23.81 -4.84 12.24
N LEU A 287 -24.75 -4.88 11.30
CA LEU A 287 -26.18 -4.92 11.58
C LEU A 287 -26.65 -6.37 11.75
N GLN A 288 -27.27 -6.67 12.89
CA GLN A 288 -27.98 -7.92 13.14
C GLN A 288 -29.39 -7.62 13.63
N GLY A 289 -30.37 -7.77 12.75
CA GLY A 289 -31.75 -7.33 13.00
C GLY A 289 -31.80 -5.81 13.20
N LYS A 290 -32.36 -5.35 14.33
CA LYS A 290 -32.43 -3.93 14.70
C LYS A 290 -31.30 -3.48 15.63
N LYS A 291 -30.21 -4.26 15.73
CA LYS A 291 -29.08 -3.99 16.64
C LYS A 291 -27.80 -3.83 15.85
N MET A 292 -27.03 -2.82 16.21
CA MET A 292 -25.61 -2.75 15.88
C MET A 292 -24.85 -3.64 16.85
N ILE A 293 -23.96 -4.47 16.31
CA ILE A 293 -23.04 -5.32 17.07
C ILE A 293 -21.61 -4.91 16.74
N LYS A 294 -20.77 -4.80 17.77
CA LYS A 294 -19.31 -4.74 17.66
C LYS A 294 -18.73 -6.09 18.01
N GLU A 295 -17.87 -6.59 17.13
CA GLU A 295 -17.08 -7.81 17.31
C GLU A 295 -15.60 -7.47 17.46
N ASP A 296 -14.87 -8.28 18.22
CA ASP A 296 -13.42 -8.27 18.25
C ASP A 296 -12.83 -8.90 16.97
N GLN A 297 -11.50 -8.91 16.88
CA GLN A 297 -10.74 -9.51 15.78
C GLN A 297 -10.99 -11.01 15.56
N ASN A 298 -11.55 -11.72 16.53
CA ASN A 298 -11.86 -13.15 16.46
C ASN A 298 -13.36 -13.39 16.15
N GLY A 299 -14.15 -12.34 15.99
CA GLY A 299 -15.59 -12.42 15.75
C GLY A 299 -16.42 -12.55 17.03
N ASN A 300 -15.85 -12.37 18.22
CA ASN A 300 -16.63 -12.40 19.45
C ASN A 300 -17.33 -11.06 19.66
N GLN A 301 -18.62 -11.10 19.97
CA GLN A 301 -19.36 -9.89 20.33
C GLN A 301 -18.79 -9.26 21.61
N VAL A 302 -18.41 -7.98 21.51
CA VAL A 302 -17.90 -7.18 22.63
C VAL A 302 -18.84 -6.05 23.04
N LYS A 303 -19.71 -5.59 22.13
CA LYS A 303 -20.70 -4.54 22.43
C LYS A 303 -21.90 -4.67 21.49
N SER A 304 -23.06 -4.18 21.94
CA SER A 304 -24.22 -4.05 21.07
C SER A 304 -25.16 -2.95 21.55
N ALA A 305 -25.86 -2.29 20.62
CA ALA A 305 -26.94 -1.36 20.94
C ALA A 305 -28.07 -1.46 19.90
N PRO A 306 -29.33 -1.20 20.28
CA PRO A 306 -30.39 -1.01 19.32
C PRO A 306 -30.09 0.21 18.44
N ILE A 307 -30.38 0.10 17.15
CA ILE A 307 -30.32 1.25 16.25
C ILE A 307 -31.64 2.01 16.40
N LYS A 308 -31.56 3.30 16.73
CA LYS A 308 -32.70 4.19 16.65
C LYS A 308 -32.98 4.46 15.18
N ASN A 309 -34.04 3.87 14.65
CA ASN A 309 -34.57 4.27 13.35
C ASN A 309 -35.24 5.63 13.55
N ASP A 310 -34.55 6.71 13.22
CA ASP A 310 -35.21 7.98 12.92
C ASP A 310 -35.79 7.88 11.50
N SER A 311 -36.80 7.02 11.35
CA SER A 311 -37.68 7.00 10.19
C SER A 311 -39.13 6.96 10.66
N ALA A 312 -39.54 8.12 11.18
CA ALA A 312 -40.93 8.53 11.28
C ALA A 312 -41.00 10.03 10.99
N SER A 313 -41.12 10.39 9.71
CA SER A 313 -41.66 11.66 9.19
C SER A 313 -42.02 11.46 7.73
#